data_AF-A0A938G3Q1-F1
#
_entry.id   AF-A0A938G3Q1-F1
#
_cell.length_a   1.000
_cell.length_b   1.000
_cell.length_c   1.000
_cell.angle_alpha   90.00
_cell.angle_beta   90.00
_cell.angle_gamma   90.00
#
_symmetry.space_group_name_H-M   'P 1'
#
loop_
_entity.id
_entity.type
_entity.pdbx_description
1 polymer ?
#
loop_
_entity_poly.entity_id
_entity_poly.type
_entity_poly.pdbx_seq_one_letter_code
_entity_poly.pdbx_strand_id
1 'polypeptide(L)'
;RFLGEVMGFYLREVNFYKEVATSLNIRVPYPYYADSGANGLPFILLIEEIVGARCPDQITGITVDETRRILDVAATLHARFWDSPDLETMAWLPPMNNPLYKSGRDMALARLPEFRAKFADRVSPEFMNVIERACNEYPNLLDHLAALDHLTFTHTDCRAENYLFGGSAGSDTVTMIDFQLSTRHMGPWDVANLVTGSLSPELRRTCEMDLLRSYYDKVVSLGVKNYSFDRCYLDYKRSLLQLCTAQVITSDLQGGNERGTLLLENLHIRPVIAAEEHGVGDLLDEFC
;
A
#
# COMPACT_ATOMS: atom_id res chain seq x y z
N ARG A 1 -16.59 -4.30 11.42
CA ARG A 1 -16.88 -5.75 11.44
C ARG A 1 -17.43 -6.24 10.10
N PHE A 2 -18.62 -5.78 9.66
CA PHE A 2 -19.20 -6.19 8.37
C PHE A 2 -18.28 -5.93 7.16
N LEU A 3 -17.71 -4.73 7.04
CA LEU A 3 -16.78 -4.43 5.93
C LEU A 3 -15.54 -5.35 5.93
N GLY A 4 -14.94 -5.60 7.10
CA GLY A 4 -13.78 -6.49 7.20
C GLY A 4 -14.07 -7.95 6.86
N GLU A 5 -15.29 -8.42 7.15
CA GLU A 5 -15.77 -9.75 6.74
C GLU A 5 -16.00 -9.81 5.22
N VAL A 6 -16.74 -8.83 4.66
CA VAL A 6 -17.02 -8.76 3.22
C VAL A 6 -15.73 -8.65 2.40
N MET A 7 -14.76 -7.87 2.88
CA MET A 7 -13.47 -7.69 2.21
C MET A 7 -12.49 -8.84 2.46
N GLY A 8 -12.79 -9.74 3.39
CA GLY A 8 -11.93 -10.87 3.74
C GLY A 8 -10.65 -10.48 4.50
N PHE A 9 -10.62 -9.33 5.18
CA PHE A 9 -9.42 -8.82 5.87
C PHE A 9 -8.88 -9.80 6.91
N TYR A 10 -9.77 -10.36 7.74
CA TYR A 10 -9.38 -11.36 8.75
C TYR A 10 -8.86 -12.65 8.10
N LEU A 11 -9.47 -13.09 7.00
CA LEU A 11 -9.04 -14.28 6.26
C LEU A 11 -7.64 -14.09 5.69
N ARG A 12 -7.34 -12.91 5.14
CA ARG A 12 -6.02 -12.60 4.58
C ARG A 12 -4.94 -12.58 5.65
N GLU A 13 -5.17 -11.88 6.76
CA GLU A 13 -4.17 -11.80 7.83
C GLU A 13 -3.89 -13.17 8.46
N VAL A 14 -4.94 -13.95 8.76
CA VAL A 14 -4.79 -15.29 9.32
C VAL A 14 -4.02 -16.21 8.38
N ASN A 15 -4.36 -16.22 7.09
CA ASN A 15 -3.68 -17.09 6.13
C ASN A 15 -2.25 -16.63 5.83
N PHE A 16 -1.96 -15.32 5.90
CA PHE A 16 -0.58 -14.84 5.86
C PHE A 16 0.27 -15.47 6.97
N TYR A 17 -0.20 -15.42 8.22
CA TYR A 17 0.52 -16.03 9.35
C TYR A 17 0.55 -17.55 9.31
N LYS A 18 -0.49 -18.18 8.75
CA LYS A 18 -0.60 -19.64 8.63
C LYS A 18 0.29 -20.22 7.52
N GLU A 19 0.41 -19.55 6.39
CA GLU A 19 1.00 -20.12 5.17
C GLU A 19 2.31 -19.43 4.74
N VAL A 20 2.49 -18.15 5.07
CA VAL A 20 3.56 -17.32 4.47
C VAL A 20 4.61 -16.92 5.50
N ALA A 21 4.20 -16.41 6.67
CA ALA A 21 5.05 -15.71 7.62
C ALA A 21 6.37 -16.43 7.98
N THR A 22 6.34 -17.75 8.18
CA THR A 22 7.52 -18.53 8.58
C THR A 22 8.51 -18.82 7.45
N SER A 23 8.14 -18.55 6.20
CA SER A 23 8.99 -18.77 5.02
C SER A 23 9.72 -17.51 4.54
N LEU A 24 9.40 -16.36 5.13
CA LEU A 24 9.93 -15.08 4.71
C LEU A 24 11.30 -14.80 5.32
N ASN A 25 12.14 -14.11 4.54
CA ASN A 25 13.39 -13.53 5.03
C ASN A 25 13.20 -12.07 5.51
N ILE A 26 12.02 -11.76 6.05
CA ILE A 26 11.71 -10.50 6.70
C ILE A 26 11.19 -10.76 8.10
N ARG A 27 11.31 -9.76 8.97
CA ARG A 27 10.78 -9.86 10.32
C ARG A 27 9.28 -9.55 10.32
N VAL A 28 8.51 -10.56 10.71
CA VAL A 28 7.09 -10.47 11.08
C VAL A 28 6.90 -11.21 12.41
N PRO A 29 5.88 -10.91 13.24
CA PRO A 29 5.61 -11.63 14.48
C PRO A 29 5.57 -13.14 14.27
N TYR A 30 6.23 -13.92 15.12
CA TYR A 30 6.20 -15.38 14.98
C TYR A 30 4.79 -15.91 15.25
N PRO A 31 4.20 -16.71 14.35
CA PRO A 31 2.87 -17.27 14.57
C PRO A 31 2.94 -18.53 15.44
N TYR A 32 2.34 -18.49 16.63
CA TYR A 32 2.16 -19.66 17.49
C TYR A 32 0.95 -20.49 17.08
N TYR A 33 -0.14 -19.84 16.65
CA TYR A 33 -1.34 -20.48 16.13
C TYR A 33 -2.12 -19.51 15.25
N ALA A 34 -2.57 -19.95 14.07
CA ALA A 34 -3.40 -19.15 13.18
C ALA A 34 -4.43 -20.07 12.52
N ASP A 35 -5.72 -19.79 12.71
CA ASP A 35 -6.79 -20.53 12.06
C ASP A 35 -8.07 -19.71 11.93
N SER A 36 -8.88 -20.02 10.93
CA SER A 36 -10.16 -19.36 10.72
C SER A 36 -11.17 -20.28 10.05
N GLY A 37 -12.47 -19.99 10.25
CA GLY A 37 -13.54 -20.59 9.46
C GLY A 37 -13.44 -20.20 7.98
N ALA A 38 -14.18 -20.88 7.11
CA ALA A 38 -14.08 -20.72 5.65
C ALA A 38 -14.22 -19.27 5.14
N ASN A 39 -14.95 -18.42 5.87
CA ASN A 39 -15.17 -17.01 5.53
C ASN A 39 -14.29 -16.05 6.36
N GLY A 40 -13.25 -16.55 7.03
CA GLY A 40 -12.41 -15.78 7.95
C GLY A 40 -13.00 -15.59 9.34
N LEU A 41 -14.18 -16.16 9.63
CA LEU A 41 -14.84 -16.07 10.94
C LEU A 41 -15.47 -17.41 11.37
N PRO A 42 -15.44 -17.74 12.69
CA PRO A 42 -14.57 -17.13 13.69
C PRO A 42 -13.09 -17.35 13.33
N PHE A 43 -12.19 -16.52 13.85
CA PHE A 43 -10.75 -16.71 13.70
C PHE A 43 -10.04 -16.63 15.03
N ILE A 44 -8.83 -17.17 15.05
CA ILE A 44 -7.86 -17.03 16.12
C ILE A 44 -6.49 -16.77 15.51
N LEU A 45 -5.81 -15.76 16.04
CA LEU A 45 -4.44 -15.44 15.69
C LEU A 45 -3.66 -15.24 16.99
N LEU A 46 -2.78 -16.18 17.28
CA LEU A 46 -1.85 -16.13 18.40
C LEU A 46 -0.44 -15.96 17.83
N ILE A 47 0.12 -14.77 18.02
CA ILE A 47 1.41 -14.35 17.49
C ILE A 47 2.31 -13.83 18.61
N GLU A 48 3.60 -13.75 18.32
CA GLU A 48 4.62 -13.19 19.19
C GLU A 48 4.30 -11.76 19.65
N GLU A 49 4.53 -11.50 20.93
CA GLU A 49 4.55 -10.15 21.48
C GLU A 49 5.90 -9.48 21.22
N ILE A 50 5.89 -8.32 20.57
CA ILE A 50 7.09 -7.55 20.26
C ILE A 50 7.35 -6.52 21.37
N VAL A 51 8.08 -6.93 22.40
CA VAL A 51 8.39 -6.07 23.56
C VAL A 51 9.50 -5.08 23.23
N GLY A 52 9.35 -3.83 23.66
CA GLY A 52 10.40 -2.80 23.60
C GLY A 52 10.62 -2.17 22.22
N ALA A 53 9.75 -2.44 21.25
CA ALA A 53 9.79 -1.78 19.95
C ALA A 53 9.08 -0.42 19.98
N ARG A 54 9.50 0.49 19.10
CA ARG A 54 8.85 1.78 18.87
C ARG A 54 7.96 1.69 17.63
N CYS A 55 6.69 2.06 17.79
CA CYS A 55 5.80 2.33 16.66
C CYS A 55 5.94 3.81 16.26
N PRO A 56 6.22 4.14 14.99
CA PRO A 56 6.18 5.52 14.50
C PRO A 56 4.78 6.14 14.61
N ASP A 57 4.73 7.48 14.68
CA ASP A 57 3.46 8.21 14.58
C ASP A 57 3.24 8.68 13.14
N GLN A 58 2.16 8.21 12.51
CA GLN A 58 1.85 8.52 11.11
C GLN A 58 1.70 10.03 10.85
N ILE A 59 1.26 10.80 11.85
CA ILE A 59 1.03 12.24 11.71
C ILE A 59 2.34 13.00 11.65
N THR A 60 3.22 12.72 12.61
CA THR A 60 4.59 13.28 12.65
C THR A 60 5.40 12.80 11.44
N GLY A 61 5.13 11.58 10.96
CA GLY A 61 5.83 10.96 9.85
C GLY A 61 7.09 10.23 10.29
N ILE A 62 7.86 9.76 9.30
CA ILE A 62 9.11 9.02 9.51
C ILE A 62 10.29 9.75 8.89
N THR A 63 11.49 9.42 9.38
CA THR A 63 12.75 9.91 8.81
C THR A 63 13.06 9.22 7.47
N VAL A 64 13.99 9.80 6.70
CA VAL A 64 14.48 9.21 5.45
C VAL A 64 15.12 7.84 5.69
N ASP A 65 15.86 7.68 6.79
CA ASP A 65 16.52 6.41 7.13
C ASP A 65 15.53 5.33 7.56
N GLU A 66 14.51 5.69 8.34
CA GLU A 66 13.40 4.78 8.65
C GLU A 66 12.67 4.35 7.38
N THR A 67 12.39 5.30 6.48
CA THR A 67 11.73 5.01 5.19
C THR A 67 12.57 4.03 4.38
N ARG A 68 13.88 4.26 4.26
CA ARG A 68 14.79 3.36 3.53
C ARG A 68 14.79 1.95 4.15
N ARG A 69 14.79 1.83 5.48
CA ARG A 69 14.73 0.53 6.17
C ARG A 69 13.41 -0.20 5.94
N ILE A 70 12.28 0.51 5.93
CA ILE A 70 10.98 -0.08 5.58
C ILE A 70 10.98 -0.55 4.13
N LEU A 71 11.49 0.26 3.20
CA LEU A 71 11.58 -0.10 1.78
C LEU A 71 12.50 -1.31 1.54
N ASP A 72 13.55 -1.49 2.35
CA ASP A 72 14.39 -2.70 2.30
C ASP A 72 13.60 -3.97 2.67
N VAL A 73 12.76 -3.89 3.71
CA VAL A 73 11.86 -4.98 4.11
C VAL A 73 10.82 -5.25 3.02
N ALA A 74 10.15 -4.20 2.50
CA ALA A 74 9.18 -4.33 1.42
C ALA A 74 9.80 -4.91 0.15
N ALA A 75 10.99 -4.45 -0.26
CA ALA A 75 11.73 -5.01 -1.38
C ALA A 75 12.07 -6.50 -1.18
N THR A 76 12.40 -6.90 0.04
CA THR A 76 12.70 -8.30 0.36
C THR A 76 11.45 -9.18 0.25
N LEU A 77 10.30 -8.70 0.72
CA LEU A 77 9.00 -9.35 0.50
C LEU A 77 8.68 -9.45 -1.01
N HIS A 78 8.81 -8.34 -1.73
CA HIS A 78 8.47 -8.26 -3.15
C HIS A 78 9.35 -9.15 -4.00
N ALA A 79 10.66 -9.21 -3.74
CA ALA A 79 11.58 -10.03 -4.51
C ALA A 79 11.29 -11.53 -4.35
N ARG A 80 10.82 -11.98 -3.17
CA ARG A 80 10.46 -13.40 -2.93
C ARG A 80 9.31 -13.87 -3.82
N PHE A 81 8.34 -13.00 -4.10
CA PHE A 81 7.14 -13.35 -4.85
C PHE A 81 7.08 -12.74 -6.25
N TRP A 82 8.17 -12.12 -6.70
CA TRP A 82 8.23 -11.43 -7.98
C TRP A 82 7.93 -12.37 -9.14
N ASP A 83 6.83 -12.11 -9.86
CA ASP A 83 6.30 -12.94 -10.95
C ASP A 83 6.27 -14.45 -10.60
N SER A 84 5.98 -14.74 -9.32
CA SER A 84 6.07 -16.10 -8.80
C SER A 84 4.76 -16.86 -9.02
N PRO A 85 4.82 -18.12 -9.53
CA PRO A 85 3.62 -18.96 -9.63
C PRO A 85 3.01 -19.30 -8.25
N ASP A 86 3.79 -19.15 -7.16
CA ASP A 86 3.29 -19.33 -5.78
C ASP A 86 2.09 -18.40 -5.49
N LEU A 87 2.05 -17.21 -6.09
CA LEU A 87 0.97 -16.25 -5.91
C LEU A 87 -0.41 -16.82 -6.31
N GLU A 88 -0.46 -17.61 -7.36
CA GLU A 88 -1.71 -18.23 -7.83
C GLU A 88 -2.16 -19.41 -6.96
N THR A 89 -1.25 -19.97 -6.15
CA THR A 89 -1.59 -21.03 -5.19
C THR A 89 -2.28 -20.49 -3.93
N MET A 90 -2.07 -19.20 -3.63
CA MET A 90 -2.67 -18.51 -2.48
C MET A 90 -4.07 -18.02 -2.81
N ALA A 91 -5.04 -18.93 -2.84
CA ALA A 91 -6.43 -18.59 -3.19
C ALA A 91 -7.07 -17.51 -2.28
N TRP A 92 -6.54 -17.33 -1.07
CA TRP A 92 -6.96 -16.30 -0.12
C TRP A 92 -6.35 -14.91 -0.42
N LEU A 93 -5.35 -14.83 -1.28
CA LEU A 93 -4.67 -13.58 -1.68
C LEU A 93 -5.30 -13.08 -3.00
N PRO A 94 -6.19 -12.09 -2.96
CA PRO A 94 -6.88 -11.64 -4.17
C PRO A 94 -5.94 -10.82 -5.07
N PRO A 95 -6.20 -10.80 -6.40
CA PRO A 95 -5.54 -9.84 -7.26
C PRO A 95 -6.12 -8.45 -7.01
N MET A 96 -5.35 -7.39 -7.29
CA MET A 96 -5.82 -6.01 -7.07
C MET A 96 -7.09 -5.68 -7.88
N ASN A 97 -7.33 -6.33 -9.02
CA ASN A 97 -8.55 -6.17 -9.83
C ASN A 97 -9.74 -7.04 -9.39
N ASN A 98 -9.74 -7.57 -8.17
CA ASN A 98 -10.86 -8.37 -7.66
C ASN A 98 -12.18 -7.56 -7.66
N PRO A 99 -13.35 -8.24 -7.72
CA PRO A 99 -14.65 -7.57 -7.84
C PRO A 99 -14.95 -6.54 -6.74
N LEU A 100 -14.50 -6.78 -5.51
CA LEU A 100 -14.74 -5.86 -4.39
C LEU A 100 -13.95 -4.57 -4.56
N TYR A 101 -12.68 -4.64 -4.97
CA TYR A 101 -11.88 -3.44 -5.22
C TYR A 101 -12.42 -2.67 -6.44
N LYS A 102 -12.81 -3.35 -7.52
CA LYS A 102 -13.47 -2.71 -8.67
C LYS A 102 -14.77 -2.00 -8.30
N SER A 103 -15.54 -2.54 -7.36
CA SER A 103 -16.75 -1.89 -6.85
C SER A 103 -16.47 -0.55 -6.16
N GLY A 104 -15.21 -0.29 -5.79
CA GLY A 104 -14.74 0.99 -5.27
C GLY A 104 -15.00 2.18 -6.20
N ARG A 105 -15.22 1.97 -7.51
CA ARG A 105 -15.64 3.04 -8.43
C ARG A 105 -16.89 3.77 -7.93
N ASP A 106 -17.95 3.02 -7.62
CA ASP A 106 -19.23 3.63 -7.28
C ASP A 106 -19.14 4.39 -5.96
N MET A 107 -18.32 3.88 -5.03
CA MET A 107 -17.96 4.58 -3.79
C MET A 107 -17.16 5.86 -4.05
N ALA A 108 -16.18 5.81 -4.95
CA ALA A 108 -15.37 6.97 -5.33
C ALA A 108 -16.24 8.06 -5.95
N LEU A 109 -17.11 7.71 -6.91
CA LEU A 109 -18.00 8.65 -7.58
C LEU A 109 -19.01 9.29 -6.60
N ALA A 110 -19.51 8.53 -5.63
CA ALA A 110 -20.38 9.07 -4.59
C ALA A 110 -19.67 10.08 -3.67
N ARG A 111 -18.38 9.89 -3.39
CA ARG A 111 -17.57 10.73 -2.49
C ARG A 111 -16.87 11.89 -3.19
N LEU A 112 -16.69 11.81 -4.51
CA LEU A 112 -15.96 12.78 -5.31
C LEU A 112 -16.45 14.23 -5.16
N PRO A 113 -17.77 14.54 -5.08
CA PRO A 113 -18.22 15.92 -4.89
C PRO A 113 -17.72 16.54 -3.57
N GLU A 114 -17.78 15.79 -2.47
CA GLU A 114 -17.31 16.23 -1.15
C GLU A 114 -15.78 16.33 -1.13
N PHE A 115 -15.09 15.34 -1.72
CA PHE A 115 -13.65 15.35 -1.87
C PHE A 115 -13.16 16.60 -2.63
N ARG A 116 -13.80 16.91 -3.76
CA ARG A 116 -13.53 18.09 -4.57
C ARG A 116 -13.76 19.37 -3.76
N ALA A 117 -14.89 19.47 -3.06
CA ALA A 117 -15.19 20.64 -2.23
C ALA A 117 -14.16 20.85 -1.11
N LYS A 118 -13.65 19.76 -0.51
CA LYS A 118 -12.68 19.80 0.58
C LYS A 118 -11.26 20.16 0.13
N PHE A 119 -10.85 19.75 -1.07
CA PHE A 119 -9.46 19.84 -1.52
C PHE A 119 -9.25 20.68 -2.79
N ALA A 120 -10.26 21.43 -3.24
CA ALA A 120 -10.20 22.26 -4.46
C ALA A 120 -9.08 23.32 -4.45
N ASP A 121 -8.66 23.79 -3.28
CA ASP A 121 -7.59 24.78 -3.11
C ASP A 121 -6.19 24.15 -2.95
N ARG A 122 -6.12 22.81 -2.89
CA ARG A 122 -4.87 22.07 -2.60
C ARG A 122 -4.21 21.45 -3.83
N VAL A 123 -4.96 21.28 -4.92
CA VAL A 123 -4.48 20.82 -6.23
C VAL A 123 -5.12 21.63 -7.34
N SER A 124 -4.55 21.60 -8.55
CA SER A 124 -5.12 22.34 -9.68
C SER A 124 -6.51 21.83 -10.11
N PRO A 125 -7.36 22.71 -10.66
CA PRO A 125 -8.62 22.31 -11.28
C PRO A 125 -8.45 21.25 -12.37
N GLU A 126 -7.37 21.34 -13.15
CA GLU A 126 -6.99 20.39 -14.19
C GLU A 126 -6.73 19.01 -13.58
N PHE A 127 -5.98 18.95 -12.48
CA PHE A 127 -5.69 17.69 -11.81
C PHE A 127 -6.93 17.09 -11.11
N MET A 128 -7.84 17.90 -10.61
CA MET A 128 -9.13 17.39 -10.12
C MET A 128 -9.95 16.69 -11.22
N ASN A 129 -9.83 17.12 -12.48
CA ASN A 129 -10.45 16.41 -13.60
C ASN A 129 -9.73 15.09 -13.92
N VAL A 130 -8.42 15.00 -13.70
CA VAL A 130 -7.66 13.74 -13.77
C VAL A 130 -8.17 12.75 -12.72
N ILE A 131 -8.36 13.19 -11.47
CA ILE A 131 -8.91 12.36 -10.39
C ILE A 131 -10.30 11.85 -10.74
N GLU A 132 -11.17 12.72 -11.27
CA GLU A 132 -12.51 12.34 -11.72
C GLU A 132 -12.48 11.27 -12.82
N ARG A 133 -11.63 11.44 -13.85
CA ARG A 133 -11.43 10.43 -14.90
C ARG A 133 -10.92 9.12 -14.31
N ALA A 134 -9.92 9.17 -13.43
CA ALA A 134 -9.37 7.99 -12.76
C ALA A 134 -10.40 7.27 -11.88
N CYS A 135 -11.34 8.00 -11.27
CA CYS A 135 -12.46 7.40 -10.53
C CYS A 135 -13.40 6.67 -11.48
N ASN A 136 -13.81 7.28 -12.59
CA ASN A 136 -14.70 6.66 -13.58
C ASN A 136 -14.10 5.39 -14.18
N GLU A 137 -12.81 5.43 -14.51
CA GLU A 137 -12.07 4.36 -15.17
C GLU A 137 -11.41 3.39 -14.21
N TYR A 138 -11.72 3.47 -12.91
CA TYR A 138 -11.05 2.67 -11.89
C TYR A 138 -11.05 1.16 -12.17
N PRO A 139 -12.15 0.52 -12.62
CA PRO A 139 -12.12 -0.89 -12.95
C PRO A 139 -11.14 -1.24 -14.08
N ASN A 140 -11.05 -0.37 -15.10
CA ASN A 140 -10.16 -0.54 -16.25
C ASN A 140 -8.69 -0.32 -15.85
N LEU A 141 -8.42 0.67 -14.99
CA LEU A 141 -7.12 0.87 -14.37
C LEU A 141 -6.68 -0.41 -13.63
N LEU A 142 -7.55 -0.96 -12.77
CA LEU A 142 -7.20 -2.16 -12.02
C LEU A 142 -6.94 -3.36 -12.94
N ASP A 143 -7.74 -3.54 -14.00
CA ASP A 143 -7.51 -4.58 -15.00
C ASP A 143 -6.19 -4.42 -15.73
N HIS A 144 -5.87 -3.20 -16.15
CA HIS A 144 -4.60 -2.89 -16.80
C HIS A 144 -3.42 -3.25 -15.89
N LEU A 145 -3.45 -2.83 -14.62
CA LEU A 145 -2.36 -3.09 -13.68
C LEU A 145 -2.24 -4.58 -13.31
N ALA A 146 -3.36 -5.29 -13.17
CA ALA A 146 -3.36 -6.71 -12.85
C ALA A 146 -2.95 -7.61 -14.04
N ALA A 147 -2.90 -7.06 -15.26
CA ALA A 147 -2.44 -7.77 -16.45
C ALA A 147 -0.91 -7.68 -16.66
N LEU A 148 -0.19 -6.94 -15.80
CA LEU A 148 1.25 -6.81 -15.87
C LEU A 148 1.96 -8.14 -15.52
N ASP A 149 3.15 -8.35 -16.10
CA ASP A 149 3.97 -9.57 -16.02
C ASP A 149 5.01 -9.57 -14.88
N HIS A 150 4.80 -8.75 -13.84
CA HIS A 150 5.76 -8.56 -12.75
C HIS A 150 5.06 -8.24 -11.43
N LEU A 151 3.92 -8.88 -11.20
CA LEU A 151 3.20 -8.78 -9.94
C LEU A 151 3.96 -9.49 -8.82
N THR A 152 3.68 -9.09 -7.59
CA THR A 152 4.26 -9.67 -6.39
C THR A 152 3.23 -9.68 -5.25
N PHE A 153 3.60 -10.28 -4.12
CA PHE A 153 2.88 -10.13 -2.87
C PHE A 153 3.11 -8.73 -2.33
N THR A 154 2.06 -7.91 -2.25
CA THR A 154 2.14 -6.57 -1.65
C THR A 154 1.48 -6.57 -0.28
N HIS A 155 2.06 -5.83 0.64
CA HIS A 155 1.44 -5.52 1.92
C HIS A 155 0.15 -4.70 1.71
N THR A 156 0.14 -3.84 0.69
CA THR A 156 -0.95 -2.95 0.27
C THR A 156 -1.23 -1.80 1.24
N ASP A 157 -1.06 -1.99 2.55
CA ASP A 157 -1.19 -0.94 3.59
C ASP A 157 0.16 -0.47 4.14
N CYS A 158 1.11 -0.11 3.28
CA CYS A 158 2.44 0.33 3.70
C CYS A 158 2.41 1.74 4.30
N ARG A 159 2.04 1.82 5.58
CA ARG A 159 2.03 3.05 6.38
C ARG A 159 2.92 2.91 7.61
N ALA A 160 3.46 4.02 8.11
CA ALA A 160 4.47 4.03 9.19
C ALA A 160 4.04 3.25 10.44
N GLU A 161 2.77 3.33 10.82
CA GLU A 161 2.21 2.64 11.99
C GLU A 161 2.08 1.11 11.83
N ASN A 162 2.29 0.56 10.62
CA ASN A 162 2.36 -0.89 10.37
C ASN A 162 3.80 -1.43 10.45
N TYR A 163 4.73 -0.65 11.01
CA TYR A 163 6.11 -1.05 11.23
C TYR A 163 6.55 -0.76 12.66
N LEU A 164 7.26 -1.71 13.25
CA LEU A 164 7.85 -1.57 14.58
C LEU A 164 9.38 -1.56 14.47
N PHE A 165 10.01 -0.53 15.05
CA PHE A 165 11.46 -0.36 15.06
C PHE A 165 12.05 -0.84 16.38
N GLY A 166 13.07 -1.69 16.30
CA GLY A 166 13.74 -2.27 17.46
C GLY A 166 12.97 -3.44 18.08
N GLY A 167 13.11 -3.61 19.40
CA GLY A 167 12.39 -4.59 20.20
C GLY A 167 13.18 -5.86 20.52
N SER A 168 12.46 -6.88 20.99
CA SER A 168 13.01 -8.16 21.48
C SER A 168 13.89 -8.90 20.46
N ALA A 169 13.73 -8.61 19.16
CA ALA A 169 14.52 -9.19 18.08
C ALA A 169 15.82 -8.41 17.76
N GLY A 170 16.05 -7.24 18.38
CA GLY A 170 17.24 -6.40 18.16
C GLY A 170 16.90 -4.93 17.92
N SER A 171 17.80 -4.02 18.28
CA SER A 171 17.59 -2.56 18.15
C SER A 171 17.47 -2.07 16.71
N ASP A 172 18.11 -2.77 15.77
CA ASP A 172 18.14 -2.41 14.35
C ASP A 172 17.09 -3.17 13.52
N THR A 173 16.21 -3.92 14.16
CA THR A 173 15.15 -4.68 13.49
C THR A 173 14.00 -3.76 13.06
N VAL A 174 13.42 -4.04 11.89
CA VAL A 174 12.13 -3.49 11.45
C VAL A 174 11.16 -4.65 11.30
N THR A 175 10.10 -4.67 12.11
CA THR A 175 9.06 -5.69 12.08
C THR A 175 7.86 -5.16 11.32
N MET A 176 7.44 -5.85 10.26
CA MET A 176 6.22 -5.55 9.50
C MET A 176 5.04 -6.29 10.14
N ILE A 177 3.90 -5.62 10.28
CA ILE A 177 2.67 -6.14 10.88
C ILE A 177 1.45 -5.74 10.06
N ASP A 178 0.29 -6.34 10.34
CA ASP A 178 -1.01 -5.98 9.73
C ASP A 178 -1.13 -6.27 8.22
N PHE A 179 -1.16 -7.56 7.88
CA PHE A 179 -1.27 -8.05 6.50
C PHE A 179 -2.72 -8.15 6.00
N GLN A 180 -3.66 -7.45 6.63
CA GLN A 180 -5.09 -7.62 6.36
C GLN A 180 -5.51 -7.10 4.98
N LEU A 181 -4.75 -6.16 4.39
CA LEU A 181 -5.02 -5.59 3.07
C LEU A 181 -4.23 -6.26 1.94
N SER A 182 -3.39 -7.25 2.21
CA SER A 182 -2.47 -7.80 1.22
C SER A 182 -3.16 -8.27 -0.06
N THR A 183 -2.49 -8.05 -1.20
CA THR A 183 -2.97 -8.42 -2.53
C THR A 183 -1.81 -8.84 -3.44
N ARG A 184 -2.15 -9.48 -4.57
CA ARG A 184 -1.24 -9.60 -5.71
C ARG A 184 -1.28 -8.30 -6.50
N HIS A 185 -0.16 -7.57 -6.51
CA HIS A 185 -0.04 -6.29 -7.18
C HIS A 185 1.40 -5.94 -7.52
N MET A 186 1.61 -4.80 -8.18
CA MET A 186 2.94 -4.27 -8.47
C MET A 186 3.60 -3.69 -7.21
N GLY A 187 4.83 -4.13 -6.92
CA GLY A 187 5.58 -3.74 -5.71
C GLY A 187 5.73 -2.23 -5.48
N PRO A 188 5.87 -1.37 -6.51
CA PRO A 188 5.88 0.08 -6.36
C PRO A 188 4.62 0.69 -5.70
N TRP A 189 3.49 -0.03 -5.64
CA TRP A 189 2.32 0.41 -4.88
C TRP A 189 2.65 0.69 -3.41
N ASP A 190 3.33 -0.26 -2.77
CA ASP A 190 3.75 -0.18 -1.37
C ASP A 190 4.77 0.94 -1.16
N VAL A 191 5.63 1.19 -2.17
CA VAL A 191 6.59 2.31 -2.16
C VAL A 191 5.86 3.65 -2.20
N ALA A 192 4.93 3.81 -3.14
CA ALA A 192 4.15 5.04 -3.29
C ALA A 192 3.27 5.30 -2.07
N ASN A 193 2.63 4.27 -1.52
CA ASN A 193 1.79 4.37 -0.33
C ASN A 193 2.60 4.84 0.89
N LEU A 194 3.79 4.27 1.11
CA LEU A 194 4.67 4.66 2.21
C LEU A 194 5.23 6.07 2.04
N VAL A 195 5.87 6.33 0.90
CA VAL A 195 6.62 7.58 0.65
C VAL A 195 5.69 8.78 0.65
N THR A 196 4.49 8.66 0.08
CA THR A 196 3.55 9.78 0.02
C THR A 196 2.66 9.89 1.26
N GLY A 197 2.34 8.77 1.92
CA GLY A 197 1.51 8.78 3.11
C GLY A 197 2.27 9.13 4.39
N SER A 198 3.55 8.75 4.48
CA SER A 198 4.33 8.74 5.74
C SER A 198 5.44 9.78 5.81
N LEU A 199 5.77 10.46 4.71
CA LEU A 199 6.63 11.64 4.71
C LEU A 199 5.80 12.92 4.62
N SER A 200 6.34 14.04 5.09
CA SER A 200 5.80 15.34 4.71
C SER A 200 6.07 15.62 3.24
N PRO A 201 5.22 16.38 2.53
CA PRO A 201 5.48 16.76 1.14
C PRO A 201 6.85 17.43 0.95
N GLU A 202 7.30 18.24 1.91
CA GLU A 202 8.58 18.95 1.87
C GLU A 202 9.75 17.96 1.90
N LEU A 203 9.72 16.99 2.82
CA LEU A 203 10.78 15.99 2.95
C LEU A 203 10.77 15.00 1.78
N ARG A 204 9.58 14.58 1.32
CA ARG A 204 9.43 13.70 0.15
C ARG A 204 10.16 14.27 -1.06
N ARG A 205 9.91 15.55 -1.40
CA ARG A 205 10.53 16.21 -2.57
C ARG A 205 12.06 16.19 -2.55
N THR A 206 12.69 16.06 -1.38
CA THR A 206 14.16 16.00 -1.29
C THR A 206 14.75 14.59 -1.41
N CYS A 207 13.95 13.52 -1.30
CA CYS A 207 14.48 12.16 -1.18
C CYS A 207 13.72 11.07 -1.95
N GLU A 208 12.53 11.35 -2.50
CA GLU A 208 11.65 10.37 -3.14
C GLU A 208 12.32 9.54 -4.24
N MET A 209 13.04 10.19 -5.16
CA MET A 209 13.71 9.47 -6.25
C MET A 209 14.87 8.60 -5.76
N ASP A 210 15.59 9.03 -4.73
CA ASP A 210 16.67 8.25 -4.11
C ASP A 210 16.10 7.05 -3.33
N LEU A 211 14.96 7.23 -2.66
CA LEU A 211 14.24 6.15 -1.99
C LEU A 211 13.73 5.13 -3.00
N LEU A 212 13.11 5.57 -4.10
CA LEU A 212 12.67 4.68 -5.18
C LEU A 212 13.84 3.93 -5.84
N ARG A 213 14.97 4.61 -6.06
CA ARG A 213 16.22 3.97 -6.53
C ARG A 213 16.69 2.90 -5.55
N SER A 214 16.70 3.19 -4.25
CA SER A 214 17.14 2.22 -3.24
C SER A 214 16.25 0.97 -3.20
N TYR A 215 14.93 1.14 -3.35
CA TYR A 215 14.00 0.03 -3.50
C TYR A 215 14.31 -0.81 -4.73
N TYR A 216 14.49 -0.16 -5.89
CA TYR A 216 14.85 -0.82 -7.14
C TYR A 216 16.17 -1.60 -7.04
N ASP A 217 17.23 -0.96 -6.54
CA ASP A 217 18.54 -1.59 -6.39
C ASP A 217 18.45 -2.81 -5.49
N LYS A 218 17.64 -2.75 -4.41
CA LYS A 218 17.42 -3.87 -3.51
C LYS A 218 16.73 -5.04 -4.21
N VAL A 219 15.60 -4.82 -4.91
CA VAL A 219 14.92 -5.94 -5.61
C VAL A 219 15.80 -6.58 -6.68
N VAL A 220 16.58 -5.78 -7.43
CA VAL A 220 17.54 -6.30 -8.42
C VAL A 220 18.65 -7.10 -7.74
N SER A 221 19.18 -6.61 -6.61
CA SER A 221 20.22 -7.32 -5.85
C SER A 221 19.74 -8.68 -5.31
N LEU A 222 18.43 -8.82 -5.09
CA LEU A 222 17.78 -10.06 -4.65
C LEU A 222 17.41 -11.00 -5.81
N GLY A 223 17.78 -10.65 -7.05
CA GLY A 223 17.69 -11.55 -8.20
C GLY A 223 16.54 -11.26 -9.16
N VAL A 224 15.77 -10.18 -8.97
CA VAL A 224 14.79 -9.73 -9.96
C VAL A 224 15.52 -9.33 -11.26
N LYS A 225 15.04 -9.87 -12.39
CA LYS A 225 15.61 -9.65 -13.74
C LYS A 225 14.57 -9.02 -14.65
N ASN A 226 15.02 -8.48 -15.78
CA ASN A 226 14.17 -7.89 -16.83
C ASN A 226 13.26 -6.75 -16.32
N TYR A 227 13.67 -6.10 -15.24
CA TYR A 227 12.98 -4.97 -14.63
C TYR A 227 13.98 -3.82 -14.56
N SER A 228 13.75 -2.77 -15.34
CA SER A 228 14.61 -1.58 -15.37
C SER A 228 14.12 -0.55 -14.37
N PHE A 229 14.98 0.41 -14.02
CA PHE A 229 14.56 1.52 -13.18
C PHE A 229 13.47 2.36 -13.83
N ASP A 230 13.52 2.55 -15.16
CA ASP A 230 12.48 3.30 -15.88
C ASP A 230 11.12 2.62 -15.76
N ARG A 231 11.09 1.27 -15.80
CA ARG A 231 9.87 0.50 -15.54
C ARG A 231 9.40 0.68 -14.10
N CYS A 232 10.31 0.59 -13.13
CA CYS A 232 10.00 0.86 -11.72
C CYS A 232 9.42 2.26 -11.49
N TYR A 233 9.95 3.27 -12.17
CA TYR A 233 9.45 4.63 -12.08
C TYR A 233 8.08 4.81 -12.75
N LEU A 234 7.85 4.16 -13.88
CA LEU A 234 6.53 4.12 -14.52
C LEU A 234 5.49 3.47 -13.58
N ASP A 235 5.82 2.34 -12.97
CA ASP A 235 4.94 1.64 -12.04
C ASP A 235 4.73 2.46 -10.74
N TYR A 236 5.73 3.21 -10.29
CA TYR A 236 5.55 4.19 -9.22
C TYR A 236 4.52 5.26 -9.61
N LYS A 237 4.61 5.84 -10.82
CA LYS A 237 3.62 6.80 -11.30
C LYS A 237 2.21 6.20 -11.44
N ARG A 238 2.09 4.97 -11.94
CA ARG A 238 0.82 4.22 -11.99
C ARG A 238 0.23 4.01 -10.59
N SER A 239 1.08 3.74 -9.60
CA SER A 239 0.68 3.61 -8.19
C SER A 239 0.12 4.93 -7.65
N LEU A 240 0.79 6.05 -7.95
CA LEU A 240 0.30 7.39 -7.57
C LEU A 240 -1.07 7.70 -8.18
N LEU A 241 -1.29 7.35 -9.44
CA LEU A 241 -2.61 7.51 -10.09
C LEU A 241 -3.68 6.67 -9.41
N GLN A 242 -3.40 5.40 -9.12
CA GLN A 242 -4.33 4.53 -8.41
C GLN A 242 -4.59 5.02 -6.97
N LEU A 243 -3.58 5.59 -6.30
CA LEU A 243 -3.72 6.18 -4.97
C LEU A 243 -4.70 7.36 -4.98
N CYS A 244 -4.77 8.17 -6.04
CA CYS A 244 -5.78 9.23 -6.13
C CYS A 244 -7.20 8.69 -5.94
N THR A 245 -7.58 7.66 -6.69
CA THR A 245 -8.91 7.04 -6.54
C THR A 245 -9.06 6.38 -5.17
N ALA A 246 -8.01 5.72 -4.65
CA ALA A 246 -8.05 5.13 -3.31
C ALA A 246 -8.30 6.17 -2.21
N GLN A 247 -7.72 7.38 -2.31
CA GLN A 247 -7.95 8.46 -1.35
C GLN A 247 -9.35 9.07 -1.47
N VAL A 248 -9.93 9.14 -2.67
CA VAL A 248 -11.34 9.52 -2.83
C VAL A 248 -12.25 8.47 -2.17
N ILE A 249 -11.96 7.18 -2.38
CA ILE A 249 -12.70 6.10 -1.74
C ILE A 249 -12.64 6.24 -0.22
N THR A 250 -11.48 6.46 0.39
CA THR A 250 -11.38 6.47 1.86
C THR A 250 -11.70 7.82 2.51
N SER A 251 -12.11 8.83 1.74
CA SER A 251 -12.24 10.22 2.20
C SER A 251 -13.34 10.50 3.23
N ASP A 252 -14.31 9.60 3.38
CA ASP A 252 -15.40 9.72 4.35
C ASP A 252 -15.09 9.08 5.71
N LEU A 253 -13.89 8.51 5.87
CA LEU A 253 -13.44 7.98 7.15
C LEU A 253 -13.45 9.11 8.20
N GLN A 254 -13.93 8.77 9.40
CA GLN A 254 -13.99 9.71 10.51
C GLN A 254 -12.90 9.38 11.52
N GLY A 255 -12.11 10.38 11.88
CA GLY A 255 -10.96 10.23 12.77
C GLY A 255 -11.31 9.95 14.23
N GLY A 256 -12.59 9.99 14.60
CA GLY A 256 -13.08 9.80 15.97
C GLY A 256 -12.67 10.89 16.98
N ASN A 257 -11.65 11.70 16.67
CA ASN A 257 -11.16 12.84 17.43
C ASN A 257 -10.40 13.82 16.52
N GLU A 258 -9.93 14.94 17.07
CA GLU A 258 -9.18 15.97 16.33
C GLU A 258 -7.90 15.42 15.68
N ARG A 259 -7.14 14.61 16.43
CA ARG A 259 -5.92 13.93 15.93
C ARG A 259 -6.21 13.09 14.71
N GLY A 260 -7.25 12.24 14.77
CA GLY A 260 -7.64 11.38 13.67
C GLY A 260 -8.17 12.15 12.48
N THR A 261 -8.82 13.30 12.69
CA THR A 261 -9.29 14.17 11.61
C THR A 261 -8.10 14.75 10.83
N LEU A 262 -7.10 15.27 11.55
CA LEU A 262 -5.85 15.77 10.97
C LEU A 262 -5.05 14.66 10.27
N LEU A 263 -5.04 13.46 10.85
CA LEU A 263 -4.41 12.29 10.26
C LEU A 263 -5.04 11.96 8.91
N LEU A 264 -6.37 11.81 8.87
CA LEU A 264 -7.09 11.45 7.65
C LEU A 264 -6.96 12.53 6.58
N GLU A 265 -7.05 13.81 6.94
CA GLU A 265 -6.84 14.89 5.98
C GLU A 265 -5.46 14.82 5.33
N ASN A 266 -4.40 14.63 6.12
CA ASN A 266 -3.04 14.48 5.61
C ASN A 266 -2.87 13.21 4.76
N LEU A 267 -3.44 12.08 5.21
CA LEU A 267 -3.37 10.81 4.48
C LEU A 267 -4.04 10.91 3.11
N HIS A 268 -5.15 11.63 2.99
CA HIS A 268 -5.87 11.77 1.72
C HIS A 268 -5.18 12.73 0.76
N ILE A 269 -4.67 13.86 1.23
CA ILE A 269 -4.18 14.91 0.32
C ILE A 269 -2.72 14.71 -0.12
N ARG A 270 -1.84 14.15 0.74
CA ARG A 270 -0.41 14.02 0.41
C ARG A 270 -0.14 13.15 -0.82
N PRO A 271 -0.77 11.97 -1.00
CA PRO A 271 -0.60 11.16 -2.21
C PRO A 271 -1.10 11.86 -3.47
N VAL A 272 -2.16 12.66 -3.35
CA VAL A 272 -2.75 13.39 -4.48
C VAL A 272 -1.83 14.53 -4.94
N ILE A 273 -1.22 15.27 -4.00
CA ILE A 273 -0.19 16.27 -4.33
C ILE A 273 1.00 15.60 -5.04
N ALA A 274 1.45 14.44 -4.56
CA ALA A 274 2.52 13.70 -5.20
C ALA A 274 2.18 13.30 -6.63
N ALA A 275 0.97 12.78 -6.84
CA ALA A 275 0.48 12.39 -8.15
C ALA A 275 0.42 13.58 -9.14
N GLU A 276 0.00 14.76 -8.68
CA GLU A 276 0.00 15.98 -9.48
C GLU A 276 1.42 16.38 -9.90
N GLU A 277 2.36 16.42 -8.96
CA GLU A 277 3.76 16.79 -9.21
C GLU A 277 4.47 15.84 -10.18
N HIS A 278 4.05 14.58 -10.25
CA HIS A 278 4.58 13.58 -11.20
C HIS A 278 3.88 13.59 -12.57
N GLY A 279 2.84 14.41 -12.77
CA GLY A 279 2.10 14.45 -14.03
C GLY A 279 1.56 13.08 -14.42
N VAL A 280 0.83 12.43 -13.51
CA VAL A 280 0.30 11.08 -13.74
C VAL A 280 -0.92 11.04 -14.66
N GLY A 281 -1.49 12.20 -15.01
CA GLY A 281 -2.68 12.31 -15.86
C GLY A 281 -2.49 11.71 -17.25
N ASP A 282 -1.29 11.78 -17.81
CA ASP A 282 -0.96 11.21 -19.12
C ASP A 282 -1.10 9.68 -19.16
N LEU A 283 -1.08 9.01 -17.99
CA LEU A 283 -1.21 7.56 -17.91
C LEU A 283 -2.65 7.07 -18.07
N LEU A 284 -3.65 7.97 -17.99
CA LEU A 284 -5.05 7.60 -18.19
C LEU A 284 -5.28 6.94 -19.55
N ASP A 285 -4.57 7.39 -20.58
CA ASP A 285 -4.72 6.89 -21.94
C ASP A 285 -4.20 5.44 -22.14
N GLU A 286 -3.55 4.84 -21.13
CA GLU A 286 -3.12 3.43 -21.15
C GLU A 286 -4.29 2.44 -20.93
N PHE A 287 -5.41 2.92 -20.38
CA PHE A 287 -6.53 2.07 -19.94
C PHE A 287 -7.92 2.69 -20.13
N CYS A 288 -8.01 3.93 -20.62
CA CYS A 288 -9.28 4.58 -21.01
C CYS A 288 -9.72 4.16 -22.43
#